data_AF-A0A661ZG48-F1
#
_entry.id   AF-A0A661ZG48-F1
#
_cell.length_a   1.000
_cell.length_b   1.000
_cell.length_c   1.000
_cell.angle_alpha   90.00
_cell.angle_beta   90.00
_cell.angle_gamma   90.00
#
_symmetry.space_group_name_H-M   'P 1'
#
loop_
_entity.id
_entity.type
_entity.pdbx_description
1 polymer ?
#
loop_
_entity_poly.entity_id
_entity_poly.type
_entity_poly.pdbx_seq_one_letter_code
_entity_poly.pdbx_strand_id
1 'polypeptide(L)'
;TTGPNDINELKNNLDDLKEQLDIEPKTLEADKGYANTKEIKEIEENSDTECFIPLPVNSKKEEDKKAGIEFTYDKEKDEYQCPQGKALKLKAKSVKQGNKYYNVYQGADCSGCPLKTKCTKSTKGRILKRNVIQDWIDKYKQRMQEEGPKEKVKERKTIVEHPYGTIKWMMGKFHFLLTGKEKAQIEFDLYATAYNLKRLINIDNMALLLQKAENYTWKRV
;
A
#
# COMPACT_ATOMS: atom_id res chain seq x y z
N THR A 1 0.17 -15.45 -4.34
CA THR A 1 0.83 -15.02 -3.09
C THR A 1 1.77 -16.08 -2.52
N THR A 2 3.08 -15.87 -2.70
CA THR A 2 4.15 -16.71 -2.14
C THR A 2 4.96 -16.00 -1.04
N GLY A 3 4.75 -14.69 -0.84
CA GLY A 3 5.42 -13.91 0.21
C GLY A 3 4.67 -13.86 1.56
N PRO A 4 5.38 -13.64 2.68
CA PRO A 4 4.77 -13.51 4.00
C PRO A 4 4.12 -12.13 4.27
N ASN A 5 4.23 -11.17 3.35
CA ASN A 5 3.74 -9.79 3.53
C ASN A 5 3.12 -9.22 2.24
N ASP A 6 2.00 -8.53 2.39
CA ASP A 6 1.20 -7.94 1.30
C ASP A 6 1.88 -6.77 0.55
N ILE A 7 3.00 -6.24 1.09
CA ILE A 7 3.67 -5.03 0.60
C ILE A 7 4.16 -5.16 -0.85
N ASN A 8 4.37 -6.36 -1.39
CA ASN A 8 4.84 -6.56 -2.77
C ASN A 8 3.87 -7.36 -3.64
N GLU A 9 2.61 -7.47 -3.23
CA GLU A 9 1.62 -8.29 -3.93
C GLU A 9 0.68 -7.42 -4.77
N LEU A 10 0.76 -6.08 -4.70
CA LEU A 10 -0.15 -5.19 -5.42
C LEU A 10 0.01 -5.34 -6.94
N LYS A 11 1.25 -5.23 -7.43
CA LYS A 11 1.53 -5.37 -8.86
C LYS A 11 1.26 -6.79 -9.35
N ASN A 12 1.71 -7.80 -8.60
CA ASN A 12 1.48 -9.20 -8.96
C ASN A 12 -0.01 -9.50 -9.12
N ASN A 13 -0.85 -9.05 -8.18
CA ASN A 13 -2.30 -9.27 -8.27
C ASN A 13 -2.93 -8.55 -9.48
N LEU A 14 -2.40 -7.38 -9.87
CA LEU A 14 -2.86 -6.67 -11.06
C LEU A 14 -2.43 -7.39 -12.35
N ASP A 15 -1.20 -7.90 -12.38
CA ASP A 15 -0.67 -8.68 -13.50
C ASP A 15 -1.47 -10.00 -13.65
N ASP A 16 -1.76 -10.70 -12.55
CA ASP A 16 -2.60 -11.90 -12.52
C ASP A 16 -4.02 -11.60 -13.03
N LEU A 17 -4.60 -10.46 -12.66
CA LEU A 17 -5.92 -10.03 -13.14
C LEU A 17 -5.92 -9.83 -14.66
N LYS A 18 -4.87 -9.22 -15.19
CA LYS A 18 -4.71 -8.99 -16.64
C LYS A 18 -4.48 -10.30 -17.38
N GLU A 19 -3.66 -11.20 -16.85
CA GLU A 19 -3.38 -12.50 -17.48
C GLU A 19 -4.61 -13.41 -17.48
N GLN A 20 -5.32 -13.51 -16.36
CA GLN A 20 -6.42 -14.45 -16.19
C GLN A 20 -7.73 -13.95 -16.82
N LEU A 21 -8.03 -12.66 -16.66
CA LEU A 21 -9.33 -12.09 -17.03
C LEU A 21 -9.26 -11.11 -18.20
N ASP A 22 -8.08 -10.71 -18.66
CA ASP A 22 -7.89 -9.67 -19.69
C ASP A 22 -8.58 -8.34 -19.31
N ILE A 23 -8.55 -8.02 -18.00
CA ILE A 23 -9.16 -6.81 -17.44
C ILE A 23 -8.07 -5.88 -16.93
N GLU A 24 -8.10 -4.64 -17.41
CA GLU A 24 -7.31 -3.53 -16.88
C GLU A 24 -8.23 -2.54 -16.15
N PRO A 25 -8.21 -2.48 -14.81
CA PRO A 25 -9.12 -1.63 -14.05
C PRO A 25 -8.73 -0.17 -14.15
N LYS A 26 -9.70 0.74 -14.36
CA LYS A 26 -9.45 2.19 -14.30
C LYS A 26 -9.05 2.67 -12.91
N THR A 27 -9.47 1.96 -11.87
CA THR A 27 -9.26 2.34 -10.48
C THR A 27 -8.81 1.13 -9.68
N LEU A 28 -7.70 1.26 -8.95
CA LEU A 28 -7.16 0.23 -8.08
C LEU A 28 -7.23 0.67 -6.62
N GLU A 29 -7.95 -0.11 -5.82
CA GLU A 29 -8.14 0.17 -4.40
C GLU A 29 -7.61 -0.99 -3.57
N ALA A 30 -6.79 -0.69 -2.56
CA ALA A 30 -6.20 -1.71 -1.70
C ALA A 30 -6.03 -1.21 -0.27
N ASP A 31 -5.79 -2.15 0.65
CA ASP A 31 -5.49 -1.79 2.02
C ASP A 31 -4.09 -1.19 2.17
N LYS A 32 -3.88 -0.50 3.28
CA LYS A 32 -2.60 0.06 3.70
C LYS A 32 -1.46 -0.96 3.76
N GLY A 33 -1.77 -2.26 3.90
CA GLY A 33 -0.80 -3.35 3.79
C GLY A 33 -0.10 -3.43 2.42
N TYR A 34 -0.79 -3.00 1.36
CA TYR A 34 -0.30 -2.97 -0.02
C TYR A 34 0.38 -1.63 -0.40
N ALA A 35 0.62 -0.75 0.59
CA ALA A 35 1.12 0.61 0.37
C ALA A 35 2.61 0.67 0.00
N ASN A 36 2.96 0.13 -1.17
CA ASN A 36 4.28 0.22 -1.76
C ASN A 36 4.33 1.36 -2.77
N THR A 37 4.88 2.49 -2.33
CA THR A 37 4.95 3.72 -3.16
C THR A 37 5.70 3.55 -4.47
N LYS A 38 6.59 2.55 -4.60
CA LYS A 38 7.29 2.30 -5.86
C LYS A 38 6.36 1.62 -6.86
N GLU A 39 5.68 0.56 -6.43
CA GLU A 39 4.72 -0.18 -7.28
C GLU A 39 3.54 0.72 -7.67
N ILE A 40 3.00 1.48 -6.72
CA ILE A 40 1.91 2.42 -7.01
C ILE A 40 2.32 3.43 -8.08
N LYS A 41 3.50 4.02 -7.97
CA LYS A 41 4.03 4.97 -8.97
C LYS A 41 4.20 4.28 -10.32
N GLU A 42 4.75 3.07 -10.33
CA GLU A 42 4.98 2.30 -11.55
C GLU A 42 3.66 1.92 -12.25
N ILE A 43 2.60 1.59 -11.51
CA ILE A 43 1.28 1.30 -12.06
C ILE A 43 0.67 2.57 -12.67
N GLU A 44 0.66 3.68 -11.94
CA GLU A 44 0.09 4.96 -12.43
C GLU A 44 0.88 5.57 -13.60
N GLU A 45 2.16 5.24 -13.75
CA GLU A 45 2.99 5.73 -14.87
C GLU A 45 2.90 4.86 -16.12
N ASN A 46 2.60 3.56 -15.97
CA ASN A 46 2.59 2.60 -17.07
C ASN A 46 1.18 2.17 -17.52
N SER A 47 0.13 2.67 -16.86
CA SER A 47 -1.26 2.34 -17.18
C SER A 47 -2.20 3.51 -16.91
N ASP A 48 -3.42 3.42 -17.43
CA ASP A 48 -4.52 4.36 -17.11
C ASP A 48 -5.18 4.05 -15.74
N THR A 49 -4.53 3.23 -14.91
CA THR A 49 -5.04 2.79 -13.60
C THR A 49 -4.70 3.82 -12.51
N GLU A 50 -5.72 4.43 -11.90
CA GLU A 50 -5.52 5.31 -10.75
C GLU A 50 -5.57 4.54 -9.42
N CYS A 51 -4.60 4.77 -8.54
CA CYS A 51 -4.46 4.02 -7.29
C CYS A 51 -4.93 4.79 -6.04
N PHE A 52 -5.83 4.20 -5.25
CA PHE A 52 -6.36 4.75 -4.00
C PHE A 52 -5.97 3.88 -2.80
N ILE A 53 -4.73 4.02 -2.33
CA ILE A 53 -4.13 3.17 -1.30
C ILE A 53 -3.58 4.04 -0.17
N PRO A 54 -4.13 3.95 1.05
CA PRO A 54 -3.66 4.75 2.18
C PRO A 54 -2.21 4.46 2.53
N LEU A 55 -1.38 5.50 2.64
CA LEU A 55 0.02 5.34 3.02
C LEU A 55 0.20 5.30 4.55
N PRO A 56 1.19 4.54 5.07
CA PRO A 56 1.54 4.56 6.47
C PRO A 56 2.05 5.90 6.96
N VAL A 57 1.51 6.33 8.09
CA VAL A 57 2.01 7.46 8.86
C VAL A 57 3.32 7.05 9.53
N ASN A 58 4.33 7.91 9.43
CA ASN A 58 5.60 7.71 10.11
C ASN A 58 5.46 8.19 11.55
N SER A 59 5.30 7.26 12.49
CA SER A 59 5.15 7.55 13.93
C SER A 59 6.27 8.44 14.46
N LYS A 60 7.51 8.25 13.98
CA LYS A 60 8.64 9.06 14.41
C LYS A 60 8.52 10.52 13.95
N LYS A 61 7.99 10.74 12.76
CA LYS A 61 7.75 12.10 12.24
C LYS A 61 6.67 12.82 13.05
N GLU A 62 5.64 12.10 13.49
CA GLU A 62 4.60 12.64 14.38
C GLU A 62 5.15 12.97 15.78
N GLU A 63 5.98 12.11 16.36
CA GLU A 63 6.67 12.39 17.61
C GLU A 63 7.55 13.64 17.52
N ASP A 64 8.36 13.74 16.45
CA ASP A 64 9.24 14.87 16.24
C ASP A 64 8.41 16.16 16.07
N LYS A 65 7.29 16.12 15.33
CA LYS A 65 6.37 17.26 15.19
C LYS A 65 5.77 17.70 16.54
N LYS A 66 5.32 16.75 17.37
CA LYS A 66 4.83 17.02 18.73
C LYS A 66 5.91 17.62 19.64
N ALA A 67 7.18 17.29 19.38
CA ALA A 67 8.32 17.84 20.09
C ALA A 67 8.80 19.21 19.55
N GLY A 68 8.11 19.80 18.56
CA GLY A 68 8.50 21.06 17.91
C GLY A 68 9.69 20.91 16.97
N ILE A 69 9.97 19.69 16.51
CA ILE A 69 11.10 19.37 15.64
C ILE A 69 10.56 19.11 14.24
N GLU A 70 10.57 20.15 13.41
CA GLU A 70 10.18 20.08 12.01
C GLU A 70 11.36 20.43 11.10
N PHE A 71 11.58 19.60 10.09
CA PHE A 71 12.61 19.83 9.09
C PHE A 71 11.95 20.16 7.76
N THR A 72 12.34 21.30 7.17
CA THR A 72 11.81 21.76 5.89
C THR A 72 12.81 21.45 4.79
N TYR A 73 12.35 20.89 3.68
CA TYR A 73 13.19 20.63 2.52
C TYR A 73 13.18 21.85 1.59
N ASP A 74 14.35 22.37 1.29
CA ASP A 74 14.57 23.42 0.30
C ASP A 74 14.96 22.76 -1.03
N LYS A 75 14.07 22.86 -2.04
CA LYS A 75 14.28 22.25 -3.36
C LYS A 75 15.34 22.97 -4.18
N GLU A 76 15.53 24.27 -4.00
CA GLU A 76 16.48 25.05 -4.79
C GLU A 76 17.91 24.74 -4.37
N LYS A 77 18.13 24.54 -3.07
CA LYS A 77 19.44 24.27 -2.50
C LYS A 77 19.76 22.79 -2.30
N ASP A 78 18.79 21.89 -2.54
CA ASP A 78 18.89 20.45 -2.27
C ASP A 78 19.38 20.19 -0.84
N GLU A 79 18.75 20.84 0.15
CA GLU A 79 19.11 20.74 1.56
C GLU A 79 17.89 20.75 2.48
N TYR A 80 18.08 20.27 3.72
CA TYR A 80 17.05 20.38 4.75
C TYR A 80 17.41 21.47 5.75
N GLN A 81 16.46 22.29 6.16
CA GLN A 81 16.62 23.24 7.25
C GLN A 81 16.05 22.65 8.53
N CYS A 82 16.80 22.74 9.62
CA CYS A 82 16.32 22.36 10.95
C CYS A 82 15.54 23.52 11.62
N PRO A 83 14.82 23.27 12.73
CA PRO A 83 14.09 24.30 13.46
C PRO A 83 14.96 25.46 13.98
N GLN A 84 16.27 25.25 14.06
CA GLN A 84 17.26 26.25 14.49
C GLN A 84 17.94 26.96 13.31
N GLY A 85 17.42 26.80 12.09
CA GLY A 85 17.94 27.43 10.88
C GLY A 85 19.24 26.83 10.33
N LYS A 86 19.83 25.81 10.97
CA LYS A 86 21.02 25.12 10.43
C LYS A 86 20.63 24.20 9.27
N ALA A 87 21.42 24.26 8.19
CA ALA A 87 21.26 23.42 7.01
C ALA A 87 21.86 22.01 7.20
N LEU A 88 21.14 21.00 6.69
CA LEU A 88 21.55 19.62 6.56
C LEU A 88 21.82 19.38 5.07
N LYS A 89 23.10 19.34 4.73
CA LYS A 89 23.55 19.16 3.35
C LYS A 89 23.44 17.70 2.94
N LEU A 90 23.29 17.50 1.64
CA LEU A 90 23.34 16.20 1.02
C LEU A 90 24.71 15.54 1.28
N LYS A 91 24.66 14.33 1.84
CA LYS A 91 25.83 13.50 2.15
C LYS A 91 26.01 12.35 1.17
N ALA A 92 24.91 11.71 0.77
CA ALA A 92 24.94 10.59 -0.16
C ALA A 92 23.66 10.56 -0.99
N LYS A 93 23.76 10.18 -2.26
CA LYS A 93 22.63 10.02 -3.19
C LYS A 93 22.35 8.54 -3.45
N SER A 94 21.09 8.22 -3.71
CA SER A 94 20.65 6.89 -4.18
C SER A 94 21.12 5.72 -3.30
N VAL A 95 21.15 5.91 -1.99
CA VAL A 95 21.49 4.85 -1.04
C VAL A 95 20.35 3.83 -1.02
N LYS A 96 20.64 2.60 -1.46
CA LYS A 96 19.68 1.50 -1.48
C LYS A 96 19.42 1.00 -0.06
N GLN A 97 18.14 0.90 0.31
CA GLN A 97 17.71 0.28 1.55
C GLN A 97 16.45 -0.56 1.27
N GLY A 98 16.64 -1.88 1.18
CA GLY A 98 15.60 -2.79 0.65
C GLY A 98 15.27 -2.45 -0.81
N ASN A 99 13.97 -2.33 -1.12
CA ASN A 99 13.47 -1.97 -2.45
C ASN A 99 13.36 -0.45 -2.70
N LYS A 100 13.90 0.38 -1.80
CA LYS A 100 13.79 1.85 -1.85
C LYS A 100 15.16 2.49 -1.96
N TYR A 101 15.20 3.67 -2.59
CA TYR A 101 16.40 4.49 -2.72
C TYR A 101 16.22 5.81 -1.98
N TYR A 102 17.27 6.25 -1.29
CA TYR A 102 17.23 7.44 -0.45
C TYR A 102 18.41 8.37 -0.70
N ASN A 103 18.13 9.67 -0.72
CA ASN A 103 19.13 10.72 -0.54
C ASN A 103 19.28 10.99 0.96
N VAL A 104 20.52 11.00 1.43
CA VAL A 104 20.87 11.12 2.85
C VAL A 104 21.40 12.52 3.11
N TYR A 105 20.83 13.20 4.09
CA TYR A 105 21.20 14.57 4.49
C TYR A 105 21.69 14.56 5.92
N GLN A 106 22.76 15.29 6.20
CA GLN A 106 23.35 15.37 7.52
C GLN A 106 23.87 16.77 7.79
N GLY A 107 23.51 17.32 8.95
CA GLY A 107 24.06 18.56 9.48
C GLY A 107 25.31 18.28 10.30
N ALA A 108 26.26 19.21 10.32
CA ALA A 108 27.58 18.97 10.92
C ALA A 108 27.65 19.32 12.42
N ASP A 109 26.85 20.28 12.91
CA ASP A 109 27.06 20.82 14.25
C ASP A 109 25.77 21.09 15.03
N CYS A 110 25.55 20.32 16.09
CA CYS A 110 24.48 20.53 17.08
C CYS A 110 25.03 20.91 18.47
N SER A 111 26.28 21.37 18.57
CA SER A 111 26.89 21.81 19.82
C SER A 111 26.12 23.02 20.36
N GLY A 112 25.69 22.95 21.63
CA GLY A 112 24.88 24.00 22.27
C GLY A 112 23.42 24.07 21.83
N CYS A 113 22.91 23.15 20.99
CA CYS A 113 21.51 23.18 20.57
C CYS A 113 20.56 22.76 21.71
N PRO A 114 19.58 23.60 22.10
CA PRO A 114 18.65 23.28 23.20
C PRO A 114 17.74 22.09 22.88
N LEU A 115 17.54 21.81 21.59
CA LEU A 115 16.71 20.70 21.11
C LEU A 115 17.50 19.40 20.90
N LYS A 116 18.83 19.39 21.12
CA LYS A 116 19.69 18.23 20.82
C LYS A 116 19.18 16.95 21.50
N THR A 117 18.86 17.02 22.78
CA THR A 117 18.40 15.86 23.60
C THR A 117 17.13 15.22 23.06
N LYS A 118 16.20 16.03 22.52
CA LYS A 118 14.96 15.56 21.89
C LYS A 118 15.14 15.17 20.42
N CYS A 119 16.05 15.82 19.70
CA CYS A 119 16.21 15.68 18.26
C CYS A 119 17.08 14.49 17.85
N THR A 120 18.24 14.29 18.48
CA THR A 120 19.18 13.25 18.05
C THR A 120 20.14 12.84 19.16
N LYS A 121 20.40 11.54 19.27
CA LYS A 121 21.45 11.00 20.15
C LYS A 121 22.84 11.03 19.49
N SER A 122 22.92 11.31 18.19
CA SER A 122 24.17 11.32 17.43
C SER A 122 25.02 12.56 17.75
N THR A 123 26.32 12.35 17.94
CA THR A 123 27.31 13.43 18.08
C THR A 123 27.52 14.20 16.77
N LYS A 124 27.25 13.56 15.62
CA LYS A 124 27.40 14.12 14.27
C LYS A 124 26.09 14.73 13.73
N GLY A 125 25.16 15.12 14.60
CA GLY A 125 23.86 15.67 14.21
C GLY A 125 22.83 14.64 13.71
N ARG A 126 21.64 15.13 13.36
CA ARG A 126 20.52 14.32 12.84
C ARG A 126 20.80 13.93 11.39
N ILE A 127 20.48 12.67 11.04
CA ILE A 127 20.52 12.18 9.66
C ILE A 127 19.07 12.08 9.18
N LEU A 128 18.78 12.68 8.02
CA LEU A 128 17.50 12.55 7.35
C LEU A 128 17.67 11.75 6.07
N LYS A 129 16.68 10.91 5.77
CA LYS A 129 16.61 10.16 4.52
C LYS A 129 15.38 10.65 3.76
N ARG A 130 15.59 11.24 2.59
CA ARG A 130 14.52 11.59 1.64
C ARG A 130 14.43 10.48 0.60
N ASN A 131 13.25 9.94 0.34
CA ASN A 131 13.07 9.00 -0.75
C ASN A 131 13.35 9.72 -2.08
N VAL A 132 13.99 9.06 -3.05
CA VAL A 132 14.22 9.65 -4.39
C VAL A 132 12.91 10.03 -5.09
N ILE A 133 11.81 9.32 -4.82
CA ILE A 133 10.46 9.64 -5.33
C ILE A 133 9.61 10.45 -4.34
N GLN A 134 10.24 11.11 -3.34
CA GLN A 134 9.49 11.79 -2.27
C GLN A 134 8.53 12.86 -2.79
N ASP A 135 8.88 13.59 -3.86
CA ASP A 135 8.02 14.60 -4.46
C ASP A 135 6.71 14.00 -4.99
N TRP A 136 6.79 12.83 -5.62
CA TRP A 136 5.61 12.09 -6.07
C TRP A 136 4.80 11.58 -4.86
N ILE A 137 5.48 11.06 -3.82
CA ILE A 137 4.81 10.61 -2.59
C ILE A 137 4.05 11.76 -1.91
N ASP A 138 4.62 12.95 -1.86
CA ASP A 138 4.01 14.12 -1.22
C ASP A 138 2.76 14.57 -1.99
N LYS A 139 2.83 14.60 -3.34
CA LYS A 139 1.65 14.84 -4.20
C LYS A 139 0.57 13.78 -4.03
N TYR A 140 0.96 12.50 -4.02
CA TYR A 140 0.05 11.38 -3.81
C TYR A 140 -0.68 11.50 -2.46
N LYS A 141 0.06 11.84 -1.39
CA LYS A 141 -0.54 12.07 -0.06
C LYS A 141 -1.54 13.21 -0.08
N GLN A 142 -1.23 14.31 -0.77
CA GLN A 142 -2.15 15.44 -0.91
C GLN A 142 -3.44 15.00 -1.63
N ARG A 143 -3.32 14.30 -2.76
CA ARG A 143 -4.47 13.72 -3.47
C ARG A 143 -5.32 12.86 -2.55
N MET A 144 -4.70 11.97 -1.78
CA MET A 144 -5.40 11.09 -0.83
C MET A 144 -6.08 11.82 0.34
N GLN A 145 -5.85 13.12 0.54
CA GLN A 145 -6.57 13.95 1.52
C GLN A 145 -7.79 14.67 0.93
N GLU A 146 -7.98 14.63 -0.39
CA GLU A 146 -9.18 15.15 -1.04
C GLU A 146 -10.40 14.28 -0.71
N GLU A 147 -11.60 14.87 -0.77
CA GLU A 147 -12.83 14.18 -0.35
C GLU A 147 -13.15 12.94 -1.21
N GLY A 148 -13.00 13.02 -2.54
CA GLY A 148 -13.26 11.88 -3.43
C GLY A 148 -12.40 10.64 -3.11
N PRO A 149 -11.06 10.77 -3.05
CA PRO A 149 -10.18 9.68 -2.64
C PRO A 149 -10.47 9.13 -1.23
N LYS A 150 -10.84 10.00 -0.28
CA LYS A 150 -11.25 9.57 1.08
C LYS A 150 -12.52 8.72 1.06
N GLU A 151 -13.51 9.12 0.26
CA GLU A 151 -14.77 8.38 0.10
C GLU A 151 -14.51 6.99 -0.48
N LYS A 152 -13.71 6.89 -1.56
CA LYS A 152 -13.32 5.58 -2.13
C LYS A 152 -12.67 4.66 -1.11
N VAL A 153 -11.69 5.17 -0.36
CA VAL A 153 -11.02 4.40 0.71
C VAL A 153 -12.01 3.92 1.79
N LYS A 154 -13.05 4.71 2.07
CA LYS A 154 -14.09 4.37 3.04
C LYS A 154 -15.03 3.29 2.50
N GLU A 155 -15.45 3.42 1.24
CA GLU A 155 -16.30 2.44 0.54
C GLU A 155 -15.60 1.08 0.39
N ARG A 156 -14.31 1.05 0.09
CA ARG A 156 -13.52 -0.19 -0.03
C ARG A 156 -13.72 -1.15 1.14
N LYS A 157 -13.80 -0.64 2.37
CA LYS A 157 -13.96 -1.46 3.58
C LYS A 157 -15.23 -2.30 3.53
N THR A 158 -16.33 -1.74 3.02
CA THR A 158 -17.63 -2.44 2.98
C THR A 158 -17.65 -3.55 1.94
N ILE A 159 -16.89 -3.40 0.85
CA ILE A 159 -16.83 -4.36 -0.26
C ILE A 159 -16.18 -5.67 0.19
N VAL A 160 -15.07 -5.59 0.92
CA VAL A 160 -14.24 -6.76 1.24
C VAL A 160 -14.63 -7.39 2.58
N GLU A 161 -15.00 -6.60 3.58
CA GLU A 161 -15.28 -7.14 4.92
C GLU A 161 -16.48 -8.10 4.94
N HIS A 162 -17.51 -7.83 4.12
CA HIS A 162 -18.71 -8.67 4.08
C HIS A 162 -18.47 -10.08 3.50
N PRO A 163 -17.83 -10.26 2.33
CA PRO A 163 -17.42 -11.59 1.84
C PRO A 163 -16.58 -12.36 2.85
N TYR A 164 -15.55 -11.73 3.42
CA TYR A 164 -14.67 -12.37 4.40
C TYR A 164 -15.43 -12.81 5.66
N GLY A 165 -16.31 -11.95 6.19
CA GLY A 165 -17.13 -12.29 7.35
C GLY A 165 -18.10 -13.44 7.06
N THR A 166 -18.71 -13.46 5.88
CA THR A 166 -19.65 -14.50 5.47
C THR A 166 -18.95 -15.85 5.30
N ILE A 167 -17.80 -15.88 4.63
CA ILE A 167 -16.99 -17.10 4.47
C ILE A 167 -16.56 -17.63 5.84
N LYS A 168 -16.03 -16.77 6.72
CA LYS A 168 -15.67 -17.17 8.09
C LYS A 168 -16.86 -17.74 8.87
N TRP A 169 -18.05 -17.16 8.70
CA TRP A 169 -19.25 -17.69 9.33
C TRP A 169 -19.65 -19.06 8.75
N MET A 170 -19.56 -19.24 7.43
CA MET A 170 -19.80 -20.53 6.76
C MET A 170 -18.81 -21.62 7.21
N MET A 171 -17.55 -21.25 7.49
CA MET A 171 -16.52 -22.16 8.00
C MET A 171 -16.81 -22.63 9.45
N GLY A 172 -17.65 -21.91 10.19
CA GLY A 172 -18.07 -22.30 11.54
C GLY A 172 -16.94 -22.24 12.58
N LYS A 173 -16.99 -23.14 13.57
CA LYS A 173 -16.11 -23.09 14.77
C LYS A 173 -14.69 -23.60 14.52
N PHE A 174 -14.50 -24.41 13.47
CA PHE A 174 -13.20 -24.96 13.04
C PHE A 174 -12.90 -24.43 11.64
N HIS A 175 -11.93 -23.52 11.53
CA HIS A 175 -11.68 -22.82 10.27
C HIS A 175 -11.18 -23.75 9.17
N PHE A 176 -10.32 -24.73 9.49
CA PHE A 176 -9.81 -25.70 8.54
C PHE A 176 -9.77 -27.10 9.17
N LEU A 177 -10.17 -28.11 8.41
CA LEU A 177 -10.17 -29.51 8.84
C LEU A 177 -8.84 -30.18 8.52
N LEU A 178 -8.23 -29.81 7.41
CA LEU A 178 -6.97 -30.33 6.91
C LEU A 178 -5.80 -29.42 7.32
N THR A 179 -4.64 -30.04 7.46
CA THR A 179 -3.38 -29.36 7.78
C THR A 179 -2.43 -29.36 6.59
N GLY A 180 -1.68 -28.28 6.45
CA GLY A 180 -0.77 -28.04 5.32
C GLY A 180 -1.35 -27.07 4.29
N LYS A 181 -0.47 -26.25 3.69
CA LYS A 181 -0.84 -25.11 2.83
C LYS A 181 -1.74 -25.52 1.66
N GLU A 182 -1.37 -26.57 0.93
CA GLU A 182 -2.13 -27.03 -0.25
C GLU A 182 -3.53 -27.52 0.12
N LYS A 183 -3.65 -28.32 1.18
CA LYS A 183 -4.93 -28.86 1.62
C LYS A 183 -5.86 -27.78 2.17
N ALA A 184 -5.30 -26.85 2.95
CA ALA A 184 -6.05 -25.69 3.45
C ALA A 184 -6.50 -24.76 2.30
N GLN A 185 -5.69 -24.62 1.25
CA GLN A 185 -6.06 -23.87 0.05
C GLN A 185 -7.28 -24.51 -0.64
N ILE A 186 -7.27 -25.83 -0.84
CA ILE A 186 -8.41 -26.55 -1.45
C ILE A 186 -9.70 -26.33 -0.64
N GLU A 187 -9.64 -26.41 0.69
CA GLU A 187 -10.80 -26.10 1.53
C GLU A 187 -11.28 -24.67 1.35
N PHE A 188 -10.35 -23.70 1.36
CA PHE A 188 -10.70 -22.29 1.16
C PHE A 188 -11.33 -22.06 -0.22
N ASP A 189 -10.80 -22.68 -1.27
CA ASP A 189 -11.31 -22.57 -2.63
C ASP A 189 -12.74 -23.11 -2.74
N LEU A 190 -13.07 -24.20 -2.03
CA LEU A 190 -14.43 -24.73 -1.96
C LEU A 190 -15.38 -23.75 -1.26
N TYR A 191 -14.97 -23.16 -0.13
CA TYR A 191 -15.78 -22.13 0.55
C TYR A 191 -15.99 -20.88 -0.31
N ALA A 192 -14.93 -20.39 -0.94
CA ALA A 192 -14.98 -19.23 -1.84
C ALA A 192 -15.89 -19.50 -3.04
N THR A 193 -15.80 -20.70 -3.64
CA THR A 193 -16.67 -21.13 -4.73
C THR A 193 -18.13 -21.17 -4.29
N ALA A 194 -18.44 -21.80 -3.16
CA ALA A 194 -19.79 -21.86 -2.62
C ALA A 194 -20.36 -20.46 -2.33
N TYR A 195 -19.54 -19.56 -1.76
CA TYR A 195 -19.92 -18.16 -1.55
C TYR A 195 -20.23 -17.45 -2.87
N ASN A 196 -19.34 -17.56 -3.86
CA ASN A 196 -19.51 -16.93 -5.16
C ASN A 196 -20.77 -17.42 -5.88
N LEU A 197 -21.04 -18.73 -5.87
CA LEU A 197 -22.28 -19.29 -6.41
C LEU A 197 -23.50 -18.73 -5.69
N LYS A 198 -23.52 -18.75 -4.35
CA LYS A 198 -24.62 -18.18 -3.57
C LYS A 198 -24.85 -16.70 -3.90
N ARG A 199 -23.79 -15.92 -4.11
CA ARG A 199 -23.87 -14.51 -4.47
C ARG A 199 -24.44 -14.33 -5.89
N LEU A 200 -23.96 -15.10 -6.86
CA LEU A 200 -24.45 -15.06 -8.25
C LEU A 200 -25.95 -15.31 -8.33
N ILE A 201 -26.44 -16.34 -7.63
CA ILE A 201 -27.87 -16.71 -7.59
C ILE A 201 -28.75 -15.58 -7.01
N ASN A 202 -28.20 -14.76 -6.13
CA ASN A 202 -28.92 -13.63 -5.54
C ASN A 202 -28.87 -12.36 -6.41
N ILE A 203 -27.89 -12.24 -7.32
CA ILE A 203 -27.72 -11.06 -8.19
C ILE A 203 -28.44 -11.26 -9.53
N ASP A 204 -28.31 -12.46 -10.12
CA ASP A 204 -28.84 -12.80 -11.45
C ASP A 204 -29.89 -13.90 -11.34
N ASN A 205 -30.83 -13.94 -12.30
CA ASN A 205 -31.79 -15.03 -12.42
C ASN A 205 -31.07 -16.34 -12.81
N MET A 206 -31.42 -17.44 -12.13
CA MET A 206 -30.92 -18.80 -12.43
C MET A 206 -31.00 -19.19 -13.91
N ALA A 207 -32.08 -18.87 -14.60
CA ALA A 207 -32.23 -19.20 -16.02
C ALA A 207 -31.16 -18.48 -16.88
N LEU A 208 -30.88 -17.21 -16.56
CA LEU A 208 -29.85 -16.43 -17.24
C LEU A 208 -28.45 -16.97 -16.94
N LEU A 209 -28.19 -17.38 -15.70
CA LEU A 209 -26.91 -17.96 -15.30
C LEU A 209 -26.62 -19.28 -16.04
N LEU A 210 -27.63 -20.15 -16.16
CA LEU A 210 -27.51 -21.41 -16.91
C LEU A 210 -27.23 -21.14 -18.40
N GLN A 211 -27.94 -20.19 -19.01
CA GLN A 211 -27.69 -19.79 -20.39
C GLN A 211 -26.25 -19.24 -20.57
N LYS A 212 -25.75 -18.42 -19.64
CA LYS A 212 -24.37 -17.93 -19.68
C LYS A 212 -23.36 -19.08 -19.59
N ALA A 213 -23.61 -20.06 -18.72
CA ALA A 213 -22.73 -21.22 -18.54
C ALA A 213 -22.69 -22.13 -19.79
N GLU A 214 -23.84 -22.38 -20.43
CA GLU A 214 -23.93 -23.16 -21.66
C GLU A 214 -23.16 -22.51 -22.82
N ASN A 215 -23.19 -21.18 -22.89
CA ASN A 215 -22.52 -20.42 -23.95
C ASN A 215 -21.07 -20.03 -23.60
N TYR A 216 -20.58 -20.39 -22.41
CA TYR A 216 -19.24 -20.02 -21.97
C TYR A 216 -18.19 -20.87 -22.69
N THR A 217 -17.29 -20.21 -23.43
CA THR A 217 -16.16 -20.89 -24.07
C THR A 217 -15.04 -21.08 -23.05
N TRP A 218 -14.95 -22.28 -22.49
CA TRP A 218 -13.89 -22.63 -21.56
C TRP A 218 -12.53 -22.57 -22.26
N LYS A 219 -11.70 -21.59 -21.90
CA LYS A 219 -10.27 -21.64 -22.23
C LYS A 219 -9.69 -22.88 -21.55
N ARG A 220 -9.46 -23.96 -22.30
CA ARG A 220 -8.64 -25.07 -21.82
C ARG A 220 -7.22 -24.54 -21.70
N VAL A 221 -6.77 -24.38 -20.45
CA VAL A 221 -5.35 -24.20 -20.11
C VAL A 221 -4.68 -25.57 -20.19
#